data_AF-A0A318AMR2-F1
#
_entry.id   AF-A0A318AMR2-F1
#
_cell.length_a   1.000
_cell.length_b   1.000
_cell.length_c   1.000
_cell.angle_alpha   90.00
_cell.angle_beta   90.00
_cell.angle_gamma   90.00
#
_symmetry.space_group_name_H-M   'P 1'
#
loop_
_entity.id
_entity.type
_entity.pdbx_description
1 polymer ?
#
loop_
_entity_poly.entity_id
_entity_poly.type
_entity_poly.pdbx_seq_one_letter_code
_entity_poly.pdbx_strand_id
1 'polypeptide(L)'
;MSRAGGFRIGLAGVALAIGLAVSAQAAPGLEPLAEYKRVSWSLEGGAPSRVNSIGQSKDGYLWIGSVDGLFRFDGVAFEQIQRGGPKPG
;
A
#
# COMPACT_ATOMS: atom_id res chain seq x y z
N MET A 1 -75.12 -7.32 -25.86
CA MET A 1 -74.30 -6.47 -24.96
C MET A 1 -72.85 -6.92 -25.07
N SER A 2 -71.92 -5.97 -25.04
CA SER A 2 -70.53 -6.00 -25.54
C SER A 2 -69.52 -6.36 -24.44
N ARG A 3 -68.47 -7.15 -24.74
CA ARG A 3 -67.04 -6.72 -24.76
C ARG A 3 -66.04 -7.89 -24.77
N ALA A 4 -64.88 -7.59 -25.36
CA ALA A 4 -63.76 -8.44 -25.76
C ALA A 4 -62.66 -8.60 -24.70
N GLY A 5 -61.83 -9.65 -24.86
CA GLY A 5 -60.36 -9.55 -24.86
C GLY A 5 -59.57 -9.89 -23.57
N GLY A 6 -58.47 -10.64 -23.76
CA GLY A 6 -57.28 -10.69 -22.88
C GLY A 6 -57.30 -11.84 -21.87
N PHE A 7 -56.21 -12.53 -21.52
CA PHE A 7 -54.78 -12.27 -21.68
C PHE A 7 -54.05 -13.62 -21.53
N ARG A 8 -53.04 -13.88 -22.37
CA ARG A 8 -52.30 -15.15 -22.39
C ARG A 8 -51.43 -15.26 -21.14
N ILE A 9 -51.46 -16.44 -20.52
CA ILE A 9 -50.63 -16.79 -19.36
C ILE A 9 -49.16 -16.64 -19.75
N GLY A 10 -48.42 -15.85 -18.98
CA GLY A 10 -46.98 -15.70 -19.18
C GLY A 10 -46.35 -14.87 -18.09
N LEU A 11 -46.21 -15.43 -16.88
CA LEU A 11 -45.24 -14.96 -15.88
C LEU A 11 -44.76 -16.14 -15.03
N ALA A 12 -44.14 -17.13 -15.68
CA ALA A 12 -43.11 -17.97 -15.07
C ALA A 12 -41.80 -17.16 -14.81
N GLY A 13 -41.89 -15.83 -14.70
CA GLY A 13 -40.75 -14.90 -14.64
C GLY A 13 -40.64 -14.07 -13.36
N VAL A 14 -41.51 -14.26 -12.36
CA VAL A 14 -41.50 -13.46 -11.10
C VAL A 14 -40.85 -14.20 -9.92
N ALA A 15 -40.28 -15.38 -10.14
CA ALA A 15 -39.73 -16.19 -9.04
C ALA A 15 -38.23 -15.97 -8.75
N LEU A 16 -37.52 -15.07 -9.44
CA LEU A 16 -36.04 -15.00 -9.36
C LEU A 16 -35.46 -13.60 -9.09
N ALA A 17 -36.14 -12.74 -8.35
CA ALA A 17 -35.61 -11.38 -8.10
C ALA A 17 -35.93 -10.80 -6.71
N ILE A 18 -36.10 -11.63 -5.69
CA ILE A 18 -36.15 -11.19 -4.28
C ILE A 18 -35.16 -12.08 -3.56
N GLY A 19 -33.86 -11.79 -3.53
CA GLY A 19 -33.27 -10.56 -3.03
C GLY A 19 -32.11 -11.01 -2.15
N LEU A 20 -31.12 -11.67 -2.76
CA LEU A 20 -29.84 -11.95 -2.12
C LEU A 20 -29.13 -10.60 -1.95
N ALA A 21 -29.50 -9.86 -0.92
CA ALA A 21 -28.69 -8.77 -0.41
C ALA A 21 -27.45 -9.42 0.21
N VAL A 22 -26.47 -9.74 -0.64
CA VAL A 22 -25.11 -9.98 -0.20
C VAL A 22 -24.67 -8.66 0.43
N SER A 23 -24.66 -8.61 1.76
CA SER A 23 -24.03 -7.50 2.47
C SER A 23 -22.58 -7.43 2.01
N ALA A 24 -22.25 -6.40 1.22
CA ALA A 24 -20.87 -6.07 0.94
C ALA A 24 -20.27 -5.58 2.26
N GLN A 25 -19.69 -6.48 3.04
CA GLN A 25 -18.88 -6.09 4.17
C GLN A 25 -17.72 -5.28 3.59
N ALA A 26 -17.66 -3.98 3.94
CA ALA A 26 -16.51 -3.17 3.60
C ALA A 26 -15.27 -3.92 4.09
N ALA A 27 -14.28 -4.09 3.21
CA ALA A 27 -12.96 -4.56 3.62
C ALA A 27 -12.53 -3.74 4.84
N PRO A 28 -11.84 -4.34 5.84
CA PRO A 28 -11.35 -3.59 6.99
C PRO A 28 -10.75 -2.29 6.48
N GLY A 29 -11.31 -1.18 6.99
CA GLY A 29 -10.95 0.15 6.53
C GLY A 29 -9.46 0.37 6.73
N LEU A 30 -8.90 1.35 6.02
CA LEU A 30 -7.56 1.81 6.32
C LEU A 30 -7.52 2.21 7.79
N GLU A 31 -6.98 1.35 8.65
CA GLU A 31 -6.83 1.64 10.08
C GLU A 31 -6.11 2.98 10.20
N PRO A 32 -6.60 3.89 11.06
CA PRO A 32 -5.97 5.18 11.22
C PRO A 32 -4.47 5.00 11.48
N LEU A 33 -3.64 5.68 10.70
CA LEU A 33 -2.18 5.69 10.92
C LEU A 33 -1.78 6.16 12.32
N ALA A 34 -2.74 6.70 13.10
CA ALA A 34 -2.61 7.05 14.51
C ALA A 34 -2.14 5.89 15.41
N GLU A 35 -2.42 4.64 15.03
CA GLU A 35 -1.95 3.47 15.81
C GLU A 35 -0.48 3.10 15.53
N TYR A 36 0.10 3.63 14.45
CA TYR A 36 1.50 3.36 14.11
C TYR A 36 2.44 4.37 14.75
N LYS A 37 3.54 3.88 15.31
CA LYS A 37 4.62 4.74 15.80
C LYS A 37 5.33 5.40 14.62
N ARG A 38 5.33 6.73 14.59
CA ARG A 38 6.16 7.52 13.68
C ARG A 38 7.54 7.76 14.30
N VAL A 39 8.59 7.45 13.55
CA VAL A 39 9.98 7.78 13.89
C VAL A 39 10.56 8.62 12.77
N SER A 40 11.31 9.66 13.11
CA SER A 40 12.01 10.52 12.17
C SER A 40 13.50 10.53 12.49
N TRP A 41 14.34 10.35 11.47
CA TRP A 41 15.78 10.52 11.58
C TRP A 41 16.20 11.80 10.85
N SER A 42 17.06 12.59 11.48
CA SER A 42 17.58 13.85 10.93
C SER A 42 18.98 13.68 10.35
N LEU A 43 19.44 14.67 9.59
CA LEU A 43 20.82 14.74 9.09
C LEU A 43 21.84 14.70 10.24
N GLU A 44 21.52 15.34 11.37
CA GLU A 44 22.36 15.31 12.57
C GLU A 44 22.48 13.90 13.17
N GLY A 45 21.45 13.07 12.99
CA GLY A 45 21.46 11.64 13.33
C GLY A 45 22.09 10.73 12.27
N GLY A 46 22.76 11.30 11.25
CA GLY A 46 23.42 10.55 10.19
C GLY A 46 22.51 10.09 9.03
N ALA A 47 21.23 10.48 9.04
CA ALA A 47 20.33 10.16 7.93
C ALA A 47 20.78 10.87 6.63
N PRO A 48 20.64 10.24 5.46
CA PRO A 48 21.01 10.86 4.18
C PRO A 48 20.05 11.97 3.76
N SER A 49 20.55 12.95 3.01
CA SER A 49 19.71 13.98 2.40
C SER A 49 19.15 13.51 1.05
N ARG A 50 17.99 14.05 0.63
CA ARG A 50 17.41 13.82 -0.72
C ARG A 50 17.44 12.34 -1.15
N VAL A 51 16.75 11.50 -0.36
CA VAL A 51 16.54 10.08 -0.67
C VAL A 51 15.72 9.94 -1.95
N ASN A 52 16.20 9.10 -2.88
CA ASN A 52 15.55 8.83 -4.16
C ASN A 52 15.13 7.37 -4.33
N SER A 53 15.66 6.45 -3.51
CA SER A 53 15.33 5.03 -3.57
C SER A 53 15.55 4.35 -2.22
N ILE A 54 14.70 3.35 -1.94
CA ILE A 54 14.79 2.51 -0.74
C ILE A 54 14.52 1.07 -1.16
N GLY A 55 15.34 0.14 -0.68
CA GLY A 55 15.13 -1.30 -0.81
C GLY A 55 15.47 -2.02 0.49
N GLN A 56 14.93 -3.22 0.69
CA GLN A 56 15.26 -4.06 1.84
C GLN A 56 15.94 -5.35 1.37
N SER A 57 17.04 -5.74 2.03
CA SER A 57 17.68 -7.03 1.80
C SER A 57 17.05 -8.14 2.64
N LYS A 58 17.29 -9.41 2.27
CA LYS A 58 16.69 -10.58 2.93
C LYS A 58 17.09 -10.73 4.40
N ASP A 59 18.21 -10.16 4.79
CA ASP A 59 18.74 -10.11 6.17
C ASP A 59 18.16 -8.94 6.98
N GLY A 60 17.29 -8.12 6.39
CA GLY A 60 16.49 -7.11 7.11
C GLY A 60 17.01 -5.67 7.00
N TYR A 61 18.22 -5.43 6.47
CA TYR A 61 18.73 -4.07 6.31
C TYR A 61 17.96 -3.26 5.26
N LEU A 62 17.82 -1.97 5.50
CA LEU A 62 17.39 -1.01 4.48
C LEU A 62 18.61 -0.45 3.73
N TRP A 63 18.51 -0.45 2.41
CA TRP A 63 19.44 0.16 1.47
C TRP A 63 18.80 1.43 0.93
N ILE A 64 19.49 2.55 1.12
CA ILE A 64 18.95 3.87 0.85
C ILE A 64 19.86 4.57 -0.16
N GLY A 65 19.31 4.79 -1.35
CA GLY A 65 19.94 5.58 -2.40
C GLY A 65 19.62 7.05 -2.20
N SER A 66 20.67 7.85 -2.11
CA SER A 66 20.59 9.29 -1.90
C SER A 66 21.53 10.03 -2.85
N VAL A 67 21.41 11.35 -2.90
CA VAL A 67 22.38 12.20 -3.60
C VAL A 67 23.78 12.12 -3.00
N ASP A 68 23.89 11.78 -1.71
CA ASP A 68 25.14 11.71 -0.95
C ASP A 68 25.79 10.31 -1.06
N GLY A 69 25.16 9.39 -1.82
CA GLY A 69 25.63 8.03 -2.04
C GLY A 69 24.69 6.96 -1.49
N LEU A 70 25.26 5.78 -1.24
CA LEU A 70 24.53 4.61 -0.77
C LEU A 70 24.69 4.44 0.73
N PHE A 71 23.58 4.25 1.43
CA PHE A 71 23.54 4.06 2.87
C PHE A 71 22.89 2.72 3.21
N ARG A 72 23.38 2.07 4.27
CA ARG A 72 22.76 0.92 4.91
C ARG A 72 22.18 1.36 6.26
N PHE A 73 20.99 0.87 6.61
CA PHE A 73 20.32 1.17 7.87
C PHE A 73 19.82 -0.12 8.54
N ASP A 74 20.09 -0.25 9.84
CA ASP A 74 19.83 -1.47 10.64
C ASP A 74 18.59 -1.37 11.54
N GLY A 75 17.87 -0.24 11.51
CA GLY A 75 16.78 0.07 12.43
C GLY A 75 17.16 1.11 13.49
N VAL A 76 18.45 1.36 13.68
CA VAL A 76 18.99 2.27 14.71
C VAL A 76 19.94 3.31 14.09
N ALA A 77 20.89 2.88 13.26
CA ALA A 77 21.97 3.72 12.75
C ALA A 77 22.15 3.59 11.23
N PHE A 78 22.61 4.69 10.61
CA PHE A 78 22.96 4.75 9.19
C PHE A 78 24.46 4.57 9.02
N GLU A 79 24.86 3.76 8.05
CA GLU A 79 26.23 3.57 7.62
C GLU A 79 26.36 3.96 6.15
N GLN A 80 27.21 4.95 5.86
CA GLN A 80 27.52 5.32 4.48
C GLN A 80 28.51 4.33 3.88
N ILE A 81 28.13 3.72 2.76
CA ILE A 81 28.97 2.75 2.08
C ILE A 81 29.99 3.50 1.24
N GLN A 82 31.26 3.43 1.64
CA GLN A 82 32.34 3.99 0.86
C GLN A 82 32.51 3.20 -0.44
N ARG A 83 32.60 3.92 -1.56
CA ARG A 83 33.10 3.32 -2.80
C ARG A 83 34.59 3.07 -2.59
N GLY A 84 34.99 1.81 -2.49
CA GLY A 84 36.40 1.43 -2.50
C GLY A 84 37.03 1.92 -3.81
N GLY A 85 37.78 3.02 -3.73
CA GLY A 85 38.51 3.62 -4.84
C GLY A 85 39.85 4.16 -4.35
N PRO A 86 40.86 4.32 -5.22
CA PRO A 86 42.16 4.83 -4.81
C PRO A 86 42.00 6.20 -4.15
N LYS A 87 42.64 6.39 -2.99
CA LYS A 87 42.77 7.71 -2.39
C LYS A 87 43.58 8.58 -3.37
N PRO A 88 43.07 9.74 -3.85
CA PRO A 88 43.91 10.65 -4.61
C PRO A 88 45.04 11.13 -3.70
N GLY A 89 46.28 10.94 -4.17
CA GLY A 89 47.49 11.44 -3.52
C GLY A 89 47.69 12.93 -3.75
#